data_AF-A0A532C2F1-F1
#
_entry.id   AF-A0A532C2F1-F1
#
_cell.length_a   1.000
_cell.length_b   1.000
_cell.length_c   1.000
_cell.angle_alpha   90.00
_cell.angle_beta   90.00
_cell.angle_gamma   90.00
#
_symmetry.space_group_name_H-M   'P 1'
#
loop_
_entity.id
_entity.type
_entity.pdbx_description
1 polymer ?
#
loop_
_entity_poly.entity_id
_entity_poly.type
_entity_poly.pdbx_seq_one_letter_code
_entity_poly.pdbx_strand_id
1 'polypeptide(L)'
;MNERKSVKHRMTAFGVGLFLTLSAPVVPTMAAEAVLHIPPVFQERPSWNWAAVGEMVFKYYYVPAAHRTDYQCGIVHEQKLCSGTPDCLECDLPSGNEASMVRMLEQYSVMAKPGGTAGDIALTVQSKAGSLSELEVKKEIDEGRPIIAEVSPSGFKIDGISQHMALIVGYNDSSGNLMLTVNDPFPFEDDRFLWISNPYQPNMDMSGENTGQYEVSFERFRSKIKWKQTMYRITCTGKGCPPDSPQGAVGPVEKDDRKVIHAVLAASAGDFQTLRTGHRAVDKTGTTWQSKVSFAGAKQCLVRDKDESDGAKWSCIFKYSDRSEAENSAKDIVTRLRDNLPNGWIGKDLDEDSDAELYVKTEKFFASKPGMNQAIRLYFIDVKQSGRVTMYLSVQSPLPIHP
;
A
#
# COMPACT_ATOMS: atom_id res chain seq x y z
N MET A 1 -30.03 96.30 -13.54
CA MET A 1 -29.65 96.32 -14.96
C MET A 1 -28.45 95.38 -15.13
N ASN A 2 -28.65 94.29 -15.88
CA ASN A 2 -27.71 93.43 -16.61
C ASN A 2 -26.39 92.95 -15.95
N GLU A 3 -26.25 91.62 -15.83
CA GLU A 3 -25.26 90.78 -16.56
C GLU A 3 -23.84 90.83 -15.93
N ARG A 4 -23.00 89.79 -15.89
CA ARG A 4 -22.89 88.52 -16.60
C ARG A 4 -21.93 87.60 -15.80
N LYS A 5 -22.09 86.29 -15.97
CA LYS A 5 -21.24 85.21 -15.44
C LYS A 5 -19.82 85.24 -16.02
N SER A 6 -18.84 84.73 -15.27
CA SER A 6 -17.70 83.99 -15.85
C SER A 6 -17.22 82.89 -14.91
N VAL A 7 -17.33 81.66 -15.41
CA VAL A 7 -16.92 80.39 -14.78
C VAL A 7 -15.45 80.17 -15.12
N LYS A 8 -14.60 79.86 -14.14
CA LYS A 8 -13.23 79.35 -14.38
C LYS A 8 -13.07 77.97 -13.78
N HIS A 9 -12.70 77.04 -14.65
CA HIS A 9 -12.66 75.60 -14.45
C HIS A 9 -11.69 75.14 -13.36
N ARG A 10 -12.15 74.16 -12.57
CA ARG A 10 -11.34 73.25 -11.76
C ARG A 10 -10.57 72.31 -12.70
N MET A 11 -9.26 72.18 -12.51
CA MET A 11 -8.49 71.03 -12.98
C MET A 11 -8.28 70.09 -11.79
N THR A 12 -8.94 68.94 -11.84
CA THR A 12 -8.69 67.81 -10.94
C THR A 12 -7.65 66.92 -11.60
N ALA A 13 -6.45 66.85 -11.01
CA ALA A 13 -5.44 65.89 -11.42
C ALA A 13 -5.85 64.48 -10.92
N PHE A 14 -6.10 63.57 -11.85
CA PHE A 14 -6.26 62.15 -11.55
C PHE A 14 -4.88 61.56 -11.22
N GLY A 15 -4.65 61.32 -9.93
CA GLY A 15 -3.52 60.51 -9.45
C GLY A 15 -3.78 59.05 -9.80
N VAL A 16 -2.89 58.48 -10.61
CA VAL A 16 -2.82 57.04 -10.91
C VAL A 16 -2.42 56.32 -9.62
N GLY A 17 -3.42 55.77 -8.93
CA GLY A 17 -3.23 54.92 -7.76
C GLY A 17 -2.67 53.56 -8.17
N LEU A 18 -1.40 53.33 -7.83
CA LEU A 18 -0.70 52.06 -7.95
C LEU A 18 -1.41 51.00 -7.06
N PHE A 19 -2.21 50.13 -7.66
CA PHE A 19 -2.78 48.96 -6.98
C PHE A 19 -1.64 47.96 -6.68
N LEU A 20 -1.09 48.03 -5.48
CA LEU A 20 -0.31 46.96 -4.85
C LEU A 20 -1.24 45.78 -4.61
N THR A 21 -1.31 44.86 -5.57
CA THR A 21 -1.97 43.56 -5.38
C THR A 21 -1.16 42.76 -4.38
N LEU A 22 -1.61 42.74 -3.12
CA LEU A 22 -1.15 41.82 -2.08
C LEU A 22 -1.39 40.39 -2.56
N SER A 23 -0.36 39.77 -3.12
CA SER A 23 -0.31 38.32 -3.33
C SER A 23 -0.28 37.66 -1.95
N ALA A 24 -1.46 37.35 -1.40
CA ALA A 24 -1.55 36.50 -0.23
C ALA A 24 -0.85 35.16 -0.57
N PRO A 25 0.06 34.66 0.29
CA PRO A 25 0.63 33.34 0.08
C PRO A 25 -0.52 32.34 0.08
N VAL A 26 -0.67 31.62 -1.03
CA VAL A 26 -1.54 30.44 -1.08
C VAL A 26 -0.91 29.45 -0.10
N VAL A 27 -1.45 29.41 1.11
CA VAL A 27 -1.07 28.39 2.09
C VAL A 27 -1.53 27.06 1.47
N PRO A 28 -0.61 26.14 1.15
CA PRO A 28 -1.02 24.82 0.66
C PRO A 28 -1.98 24.22 1.68
N THR A 29 -3.21 23.97 1.25
CA THR A 29 -4.18 23.24 2.05
C THR A 29 -3.56 21.88 2.32
N MET A 30 -3.22 21.60 3.58
CA MET A 30 -2.70 20.28 3.97
C MET A 30 -3.72 19.23 3.54
N ALA A 31 -3.24 18.10 3.02
CA ALA A 31 -4.11 17.01 2.62
C ALA A 31 -4.93 16.58 3.85
N ALA A 32 -6.25 16.48 3.70
CA ALA A 32 -7.13 16.00 4.76
C ALA A 32 -6.91 14.50 5.05
N GLU A 33 -6.26 13.78 4.13
CA GLU A 33 -5.97 12.35 4.21
C GLU A 33 -4.76 12.03 3.33
N ALA A 34 -3.88 11.15 3.82
CA ALA A 34 -2.78 10.61 3.04
C ALA A 34 -2.45 9.19 3.51
N VAL A 35 -2.23 8.26 2.58
CA VAL A 35 -1.84 6.87 2.88
C VAL A 35 -0.73 6.45 1.93
N LEU A 36 0.41 6.09 2.50
CA LEU A 36 1.51 5.43 1.81
C LEU A 36 1.06 4.03 1.41
N HIS A 37 1.32 3.66 0.16
CA HIS A 37 0.94 2.34 -0.31
C HIS A 37 1.94 1.29 0.14
N ILE A 38 1.96 0.98 1.42
CA ILE A 38 2.80 -0.08 1.99
C ILE A 38 1.86 -1.23 2.34
N PRO A 39 1.93 -2.37 1.65
CA PRO A 39 1.13 -3.53 2.00
C PRO A 39 1.54 -4.03 3.40
N PRO A 40 0.57 -4.41 4.24
CA PRO A 40 0.88 -5.08 5.50
C PRO A 40 1.53 -6.44 5.25
N VAL A 41 2.44 -6.82 6.15
CA VAL A 41 3.17 -8.10 6.14
C VAL A 41 3.03 -8.72 7.52
N PHE A 42 2.59 -9.98 7.57
CA PHE A 42 2.54 -10.73 8.82
C PHE A 42 3.93 -11.20 9.24
N GLN A 43 4.19 -11.20 10.55
CA GLN A 43 5.39 -11.82 11.10
C GLN A 43 5.36 -13.34 10.88
N GLU A 44 6.46 -13.90 10.39
CA GLU A 44 6.57 -15.36 10.18
C GLU A 44 6.76 -16.13 11.48
N ARG A 45 7.27 -15.45 12.53
CA ARG A 45 7.49 -16.01 13.87
C ARG A 45 6.96 -15.07 14.96
N PRO A 46 6.57 -15.59 16.15
CA PRO A 46 5.97 -14.79 17.23
C PRO A 46 6.75 -13.53 17.67
N SER A 47 8.07 -13.53 17.56
CA SER A 47 8.95 -12.43 18.00
C SER A 47 9.54 -11.61 16.86
N TRP A 48 9.05 -11.80 15.62
CA TRP A 48 9.61 -11.21 14.41
C TRP A 48 8.83 -9.98 13.89
N ASN A 49 8.01 -9.33 14.73
CA ASN A 49 7.32 -8.09 14.36
C ASN A 49 8.30 -7.03 13.79
N TRP A 50 9.47 -6.89 14.39
CA TRP A 50 10.51 -5.97 13.95
C TRP A 50 11.06 -6.32 12.56
N ALA A 51 11.23 -7.61 12.24
CA ALA A 51 11.69 -8.07 10.93
C ALA A 51 10.60 -7.89 9.86
N ALA A 52 9.34 -8.15 10.20
CA ALA A 52 8.20 -7.91 9.31
C ALA A 52 8.00 -6.41 9.01
N VAL A 53 8.16 -5.55 10.03
CA VAL A 53 8.19 -4.09 9.83
C VAL A 53 9.38 -3.68 8.97
N GLY A 54 10.56 -4.28 9.19
CA GLY A 54 11.73 -4.09 8.34
C GLY A 54 11.44 -4.46 6.89
N GLU A 55 10.84 -5.61 6.63
CA GLU A 55 10.43 -6.05 5.29
C GLU A 55 9.49 -5.03 4.62
N MET A 56 8.47 -4.53 5.33
CA MET A 56 7.57 -3.50 4.80
C MET A 56 8.33 -2.24 4.37
N VAL A 57 9.26 -1.77 5.20
CA VAL A 57 10.09 -0.59 4.92
C VAL A 57 11.06 -0.85 3.78
N PHE A 58 11.74 -2.00 3.76
CA PHE A 58 12.69 -2.35 2.70
C PHE A 58 12.00 -2.51 1.35
N LYS A 59 10.83 -3.16 1.29
CA LYS A 59 10.01 -3.24 0.08
C LYS A 59 9.58 -1.84 -0.40
N TYR A 60 9.20 -0.95 0.52
CA TYR A 60 8.83 0.42 0.19
C TYR A 60 9.98 1.23 -0.44
N TYR A 61 11.20 1.06 0.07
CA TYR A 61 12.40 1.73 -0.45
C TYR A 61 13.19 0.92 -1.48
N TYR A 62 12.62 -0.15 -2.04
CA TYR A 62 13.24 -1.03 -3.06
C TYR A 62 14.57 -1.67 -2.63
N VAL A 63 14.79 -1.81 -1.32
CA VAL A 63 15.90 -2.58 -0.78
C VAL A 63 15.59 -4.07 -1.01
N PRO A 64 16.43 -4.81 -1.75
CA PRO A 64 16.16 -6.21 -2.06
C PRO A 64 16.30 -7.08 -0.81
N ALA A 65 15.77 -8.31 -0.85
CA ALA A 65 16.10 -9.31 0.16
C ALA A 65 17.55 -9.78 -0.03
N ALA A 66 18.33 -9.83 1.05
CA ALA A 66 19.68 -10.41 1.05
C ALA A 66 19.65 -11.93 0.80
N HIS A 67 18.62 -12.61 1.31
CA HIS A 67 18.44 -14.06 1.17
C HIS A 67 17.41 -14.39 0.07
N ARG A 68 17.64 -15.48 -0.67
CA ARG A 68 17.17 -15.73 -2.05
C ARG A 68 15.66 -15.58 -2.34
N THR A 69 14.77 -15.56 -1.35
CA THR A 69 13.35 -15.20 -1.51
C THR A 69 12.66 -14.71 -0.22
N ASP A 70 13.33 -14.71 0.92
CA ASP A 70 12.70 -14.50 2.24
C ASP A 70 13.33 -13.28 2.92
N TYR A 71 12.51 -12.23 3.07
CA TYR A 71 12.94 -10.97 3.68
C TYR A 71 13.19 -11.12 5.17
N GLN A 72 12.27 -11.70 5.93
CA GLN A 72 12.37 -11.74 7.39
C GLN A 72 13.53 -12.64 7.82
N CYS A 73 13.67 -13.81 7.19
CA CYS A 73 14.83 -14.66 7.39
C CYS A 73 16.13 -13.97 6.98
N GLY A 74 16.16 -13.29 5.83
CA GLY A 74 17.33 -12.54 5.39
C GLY A 74 17.74 -11.45 6.37
N ILE A 75 16.78 -10.67 6.89
CA ILE A 75 17.00 -9.63 7.90
C ILE A 75 17.65 -10.22 9.15
N VAL A 76 17.06 -11.31 9.65
CA VAL A 76 17.51 -12.00 10.85
C VAL A 76 18.90 -12.59 10.65
N HIS A 77 19.17 -13.24 9.52
CA HIS A 77 20.48 -13.78 9.18
C HIS A 77 21.57 -12.69 9.12
N GLU A 78 21.32 -11.58 8.43
CA GLU A 78 22.28 -10.47 8.30
C GLU A 78 22.58 -9.77 9.63
N GLN A 79 21.67 -9.83 10.60
CA GLN A 79 21.90 -9.35 11.96
C GLN A 79 22.73 -10.33 12.81
N LYS A 80 23.19 -11.47 12.24
CA LYS A 80 23.93 -12.55 12.93
C LYS A 80 23.15 -13.15 14.09
N LEU A 81 21.85 -13.22 13.90
CA LEU A 81 20.89 -13.66 14.89
C LEU A 81 20.49 -15.14 14.72
N CYS A 82 21.08 -15.84 13.75
CA CYS A 82 20.89 -17.27 13.54
C CYS A 82 22.21 -18.01 13.65
N SER A 83 22.19 -19.20 14.26
CA SER A 83 23.34 -20.09 14.37
C SER A 83 23.57 -20.86 13.06
N GLY A 84 24.19 -20.22 12.08
CA GLY A 84 24.89 -20.90 10.97
C GLY A 84 24.04 -21.67 9.95
N THR A 85 22.73 -21.85 10.13
CA THR A 85 21.85 -22.46 9.14
C THR A 85 21.15 -21.38 8.28
N PRO A 86 21.12 -21.55 6.95
CA PRO A 86 20.49 -20.59 6.03
C PRO A 86 18.95 -20.66 5.97
N ASP A 87 18.33 -21.57 6.72
CA ASP A 87 16.89 -21.85 6.68
C ASP A 87 16.08 -21.17 7.80
N CYS A 88 16.74 -20.40 8.65
CA CYS A 88 16.15 -19.70 9.79
C CYS A 88 15.23 -20.56 10.69
N LEU A 89 15.46 -21.88 10.72
CA LEU A 89 14.73 -22.79 11.60
C LEU A 89 15.20 -22.68 13.05
N GLU A 90 16.49 -22.41 13.25
CA GLU A 90 17.17 -22.33 14.54
C GLU A 90 17.64 -20.89 14.86
N CYS A 91 16.80 -19.88 14.62
CA CYS A 91 17.09 -18.52 15.05
C CYS A 91 16.44 -18.27 16.42
N ASP A 92 17.24 -18.38 17.47
CA ASP A 92 16.80 -18.17 18.85
C ASP A 92 16.97 -16.69 19.21
N LEU A 93 15.87 -15.93 19.30
CA LEU A 93 15.98 -14.48 19.31
C LEU A 93 15.09 -13.67 20.23
N PRO A 94 15.67 -12.64 20.88
CA PRO A 94 14.92 -11.67 21.65
C PRO A 94 14.05 -10.81 20.73
N SER A 95 12.99 -10.23 21.31
CA SER A 95 12.26 -9.13 20.70
C SER A 95 13.23 -8.03 20.26
N GLY A 96 13.15 -7.60 19.00
CA GLY A 96 13.91 -6.46 18.51
C GLY A 96 13.64 -5.22 19.38
N ASN A 97 14.68 -4.41 19.60
CA ASN A 97 14.58 -3.13 20.29
C ASN A 97 14.95 -1.98 19.34
N GLU A 98 14.73 -0.74 19.79
CA GLU A 98 15.06 0.47 19.04
C GLU A 98 16.44 0.43 18.38
N ALA A 99 17.50 0.15 19.16
CA ALA A 99 18.87 0.12 18.65
C ALA A 99 19.07 -0.95 17.57
N SER A 100 18.43 -2.11 17.73
CA SER A 100 18.48 -3.20 16.73
C SER A 100 17.75 -2.81 15.45
N MET A 101 16.63 -2.09 15.55
CA MET A 101 15.90 -1.61 14.38
C MET A 101 16.63 -0.51 13.63
N VAL A 102 17.18 0.48 14.33
CA VAL A 102 18.00 1.53 13.72
C VAL A 102 19.18 0.89 12.97
N ARG A 103 19.90 -0.01 13.65
CA ARG A 103 20.99 -0.77 13.05
C ARG A 103 20.53 -1.59 11.85
N MET A 104 19.38 -2.25 11.93
CA MET A 104 18.80 -3.01 10.83
C MET A 104 18.54 -2.11 9.61
N LEU A 105 17.83 -0.99 9.78
CA LEU A 105 17.50 -0.09 8.69
C LEU A 105 18.75 0.45 7.98
N GLU A 106 19.74 0.89 8.77
CA GLU A 106 20.96 1.50 8.24
C GLU A 106 21.93 0.48 7.62
N GLN A 107 22.09 -0.69 8.24
CA GLN A 107 23.10 -1.66 7.80
C GLN A 107 22.57 -2.67 6.78
N TYR A 108 21.32 -3.12 6.91
CA TYR A 108 20.77 -4.15 6.02
C TYR A 108 20.77 -3.69 4.57
N SER A 109 20.38 -2.45 4.31
CA SER A 109 20.33 -1.88 2.95
C SER A 109 21.69 -1.91 2.23
N VAL A 110 22.78 -1.76 2.99
CA VAL A 110 24.16 -1.83 2.49
C VAL A 110 24.59 -3.28 2.22
N MET A 111 24.10 -4.24 3.00
CA MET A 111 24.45 -5.67 2.88
C MET A 111 23.57 -6.41 1.87
N ALA A 112 22.34 -5.95 1.67
CA ALA A 112 21.38 -6.56 0.79
C ALA A 112 21.69 -6.26 -0.69
N LYS A 113 22.45 -7.14 -1.34
CA LYS A 113 22.54 -7.19 -2.80
C LYS A 113 22.34 -8.61 -3.34
N PRO A 114 21.59 -8.75 -4.46
CA PRO A 114 21.71 -9.93 -5.31
C PRO A 114 23.15 -10.04 -5.82
N GLY A 115 23.90 -11.04 -5.37
CA GLY A 115 25.24 -11.34 -5.90
C GLY A 115 26.44 -10.60 -5.25
N GLY A 116 26.27 -9.95 -4.09
CA GLY A 116 27.41 -9.74 -3.16
C GLY A 116 28.34 -8.52 -3.34
N THR A 117 27.86 -7.38 -3.84
CA THR A 117 28.58 -6.09 -3.68
C THR A 117 27.81 -5.15 -2.73
N ALA A 118 28.44 -4.14 -2.11
CA ALA A 118 27.76 -3.26 -1.13
C ALA A 118 26.69 -2.38 -1.79
N GLY A 119 25.47 -2.34 -1.24
CA GLY A 119 24.23 -1.71 -1.72
C GLY A 119 24.38 -0.35 -2.41
N ASP A 120 23.63 -0.11 -3.49
CA ASP A 120 23.52 1.24 -4.07
C ASP A 120 22.47 2.09 -3.34
N ILE A 121 21.70 1.49 -2.42
CA ILE A 121 20.67 2.13 -1.59
C ILE A 121 21.16 2.16 -0.15
N ALA A 122 21.08 3.32 0.50
CA ALA A 122 21.34 3.49 1.91
C ALA A 122 20.14 4.18 2.57
N LEU A 123 19.66 3.61 3.67
CA LEU A 123 18.64 4.22 4.50
C LEU A 123 19.27 4.92 5.72
N THR A 124 18.70 6.05 6.12
CA THR A 124 18.98 6.67 7.42
C THR A 124 17.68 6.85 8.19
N VAL A 125 17.76 6.88 9.51
CA VAL A 125 16.59 6.99 10.38
C VAL A 125 16.90 7.81 11.62
N GLN A 126 15.90 8.53 12.13
CA GLN A 126 15.96 9.17 13.45
C GLN A 126 15.08 8.42 14.43
N SER A 127 15.47 8.39 15.69
CA SER A 127 14.65 7.84 16.76
C SER A 127 14.37 8.87 17.85
N LYS A 128 13.22 8.73 18.51
CA LYS A 128 12.90 9.51 19.72
C LYS A 128 12.02 8.70 20.65
N ALA A 129 12.17 8.96 21.95
CA ALA A 129 11.25 8.49 22.97
C ALA A 129 9.87 9.16 22.80
N GLY A 130 8.82 8.39 23.06
CA GLY A 130 7.43 8.80 22.95
C GLY A 130 6.89 8.75 21.52
N SER A 131 5.76 9.42 21.34
CA SER A 131 5.03 9.54 20.07
C SER A 131 5.39 10.84 19.33
N LEU A 132 5.14 10.86 18.02
CA LEU A 132 5.05 12.11 17.26
C LEU A 132 3.77 12.88 17.66
N SER A 133 3.79 14.20 17.51
CA SER A 133 2.57 15.02 17.49
C SER A 133 1.76 14.79 16.20
N GLU A 134 0.48 15.15 16.19
CA GLU A 134 -0.37 15.04 14.99
C GLU A 134 0.24 15.73 13.76
N LEU A 135 0.81 16.94 13.94
CA LEU A 135 1.46 17.69 12.87
C LEU A 135 2.73 16.99 12.37
N GLU A 136 3.52 16.39 13.27
CA GLU A 136 4.69 15.62 12.88
C GLU A 136 4.30 14.34 12.11
N VAL A 137 3.22 13.64 12.52
CA VAL A 137 2.71 12.48 11.78
C VAL A 137 2.31 12.87 10.37
N LYS A 138 1.47 13.90 10.22
CA LYS A 138 1.03 14.40 8.91
C LYS A 138 2.21 14.75 8.02
N LYS A 139 3.18 15.48 8.58
CA LYS A 139 4.40 15.87 7.86
C LYS A 139 5.20 14.67 7.35
N GLU A 140 5.41 13.64 8.17
CA GLU A 140 6.16 12.46 7.72
C GLU A 140 5.44 11.73 6.58
N ILE A 141 4.12 11.52 6.72
CA ILE A 141 3.31 10.84 5.70
C ILE A 141 3.20 11.66 4.41
N ASP A 142 2.98 12.98 4.50
CA ASP A 142 2.92 13.90 3.36
C ASP A 142 4.25 13.95 2.58
N GLU A 143 5.37 13.82 3.30
CA GLU A 143 6.69 13.75 2.70
C GLU A 143 7.08 12.31 2.27
N GLY A 144 6.11 11.39 2.22
CA GLY A 144 6.32 10.04 1.69
C GLY A 144 7.14 9.12 2.61
N ARG A 145 7.11 9.33 3.93
CA ARG A 145 7.92 8.54 4.87
C ARG A 145 7.06 7.82 5.89
N PRO A 146 7.14 6.49 5.99
CA PRO A 146 6.42 5.77 7.02
C PRO A 146 7.06 5.99 8.38
N ILE A 147 6.29 5.76 9.45
CA ILE A 147 6.74 5.92 10.83
C ILE A 147 6.68 4.57 11.51
N ILE A 148 7.78 4.12 12.09
CA ILE A 148 7.80 2.90 12.91
C ILE A 148 7.46 3.29 14.34
N ALA A 149 6.43 2.65 14.88
CA ALA A 149 5.96 2.85 16.24
C ALA A 149 6.24 1.60 17.07
N GLU A 150 6.99 1.80 18.15
CA GLU A 150 7.20 0.78 19.17
C GLU A 150 6.08 0.92 20.21
N VAL A 151 5.30 -0.14 20.37
CA VAL A 151 4.04 -0.14 21.12
C VAL A 151 4.03 -1.21 22.23
N SER A 152 3.17 -1.02 23.22
CA SER A 152 2.98 -1.97 24.32
C SER A 152 1.49 -2.22 24.56
N PRO A 153 0.81 -2.92 23.63
CA PRO A 153 -0.61 -3.18 23.74
C PRO A 153 -0.95 -3.95 25.03
N SER A 154 -2.12 -3.67 25.61
CA SER A 154 -2.64 -4.41 26.76
C SER A 154 -2.82 -5.90 26.40
N GLY A 155 -2.43 -6.81 27.30
CA GLY A 155 -2.52 -8.27 27.08
C GLY A 155 -1.15 -8.96 27.02
N PHE A 156 -0.11 -8.21 26.69
CA PHE A 156 1.28 -8.64 26.78
C PHE A 156 1.75 -8.51 28.24
N LYS A 157 1.84 -9.62 28.97
CA LYS A 157 1.97 -9.68 30.45
C LYS A 157 3.34 -9.29 31.04
N ILE A 158 4.20 -8.57 30.31
CA ILE A 158 5.52 -8.18 30.82
C ILE A 158 5.61 -6.65 30.82
N ASP A 159 5.36 -6.06 31.99
CA ASP A 159 5.49 -4.62 32.19
C ASP A 159 6.93 -4.14 31.97
N GLY A 160 7.08 -3.00 31.27
CA GLY A 160 8.35 -2.27 31.15
C GLY A 160 9.21 -2.60 29.93
N ILE A 161 9.02 -3.73 29.27
CA ILE A 161 9.72 -4.05 28.00
C ILE A 161 8.76 -3.71 26.85
N SER A 162 9.23 -2.97 25.86
CA SER A 162 8.44 -2.86 24.64
C SER A 162 8.53 -4.14 23.84
N GLN A 163 7.38 -4.67 23.43
CA GLN A 163 7.29 -6.04 22.93
C GLN A 163 6.88 -6.10 21.46
N HIS A 164 6.50 -4.98 20.87
CA HIS A 164 5.83 -4.99 19.59
C HIS A 164 6.09 -3.73 18.77
N MET A 165 6.17 -3.90 17.45
CA MET A 165 6.40 -2.83 16.50
C MET A 165 5.34 -2.87 15.42
N ALA A 166 4.78 -1.70 15.11
CA ALA A 166 3.84 -1.49 14.04
C ALA A 166 4.34 -0.35 13.14
N LEU A 167 3.84 -0.29 11.91
CA LEU A 167 4.20 0.72 10.92
C LEU A 167 3.01 1.63 10.65
N ILE A 168 3.11 2.91 10.98
CA ILE A 168 2.11 3.90 10.59
C ILE A 168 2.40 4.28 9.14
N VAL A 169 1.40 4.07 8.30
CA VAL A 169 1.49 4.25 6.84
C VAL A 169 0.55 5.32 6.33
N GLY A 170 -0.34 5.86 7.16
CA GLY A 170 -1.28 6.89 6.71
C GLY A 170 -2.00 7.60 7.84
N TYR A 171 -2.76 8.62 7.46
CA TYR A 171 -3.68 9.33 8.34
C TYR A 171 -4.93 9.81 7.59
N ASN A 172 -6.02 10.01 8.32
CA ASN A 172 -7.24 10.68 7.87
C ASN A 172 -7.72 11.67 8.94
N ASP A 173 -7.81 12.95 8.59
CA ASP A 173 -8.28 14.04 9.47
C ASP A 173 -9.57 14.70 8.95
N SER A 174 -10.24 14.07 7.99
CA SER A 174 -11.47 14.61 7.37
C SER A 174 -12.63 14.78 8.36
N SER A 175 -12.61 14.02 9.47
CA SER A 175 -13.63 14.05 10.51
C SER A 175 -13.35 15.06 11.65
N GLY A 176 -12.20 15.74 11.62
CA GLY A 176 -11.71 16.58 12.72
C GLY A 176 -11.11 15.80 13.89
N ASN A 177 -11.10 14.47 13.83
CA ASN A 177 -10.29 13.61 14.69
C ASN A 177 -9.27 12.88 13.82
N LEU A 178 -7.98 12.99 14.16
CA LEU A 178 -6.93 12.29 13.42
C LEU A 178 -7.03 10.79 13.61
N MET A 179 -7.34 10.08 12.53
CA MET A 179 -7.25 8.63 12.40
C MET A 179 -5.91 8.25 11.77
N LEU A 180 -5.31 7.17 12.23
CA LEU A 180 -4.06 6.61 11.72
C LEU A 180 -4.36 5.31 10.97
N THR A 181 -3.69 5.11 9.83
CA THR A 181 -3.61 3.82 9.15
C THR A 181 -2.32 3.13 9.59
N VAL A 182 -2.44 1.95 10.21
CA VAL A 182 -1.35 1.23 10.85
C VAL A 182 -1.26 -0.18 10.29
N ASN A 183 -0.10 -0.56 9.74
CA ASN A 183 0.21 -1.96 9.47
C ASN A 183 0.84 -2.59 10.71
N ASP A 184 0.16 -3.56 11.30
CA ASP A 184 0.64 -4.32 12.45
C ASP A 184 0.88 -5.77 12.02
N PRO A 185 2.12 -6.28 12.15
CA PRO A 185 2.48 -7.59 11.66
C PRO A 185 1.95 -8.74 12.52
N PHE A 186 1.39 -8.48 13.71
CA PHE A 186 0.86 -9.54 14.55
C PHE A 186 -0.47 -10.07 14.00
N PRO A 187 -0.62 -11.39 13.83
CA PRO A 187 -1.85 -11.97 13.30
C PRO A 187 -2.93 -12.09 14.39
N PHE A 188 -3.48 -10.96 14.85
CA PHE A 188 -4.50 -10.92 15.91
C PHE A 188 -5.76 -11.71 15.59
N GLU A 189 -6.02 -11.94 14.31
CA GLU A 189 -7.20 -12.64 13.81
C GLU A 189 -6.98 -14.16 13.62
N ASP A 190 -5.77 -14.65 13.93
CA ASP A 190 -5.46 -16.08 13.86
C ASP A 190 -5.93 -16.79 15.14
N ASP A 191 -6.64 -17.90 14.97
CA ASP A 191 -7.24 -18.68 16.05
C ASP A 191 -6.24 -19.06 17.15
N ARG A 192 -4.95 -19.21 16.81
CA ARG A 192 -3.86 -19.52 17.74
C ARG A 192 -3.63 -18.42 18.77
N PHE A 193 -4.06 -17.19 18.48
CA PHE A 193 -3.83 -16.00 19.30
C PHE A 193 -5.11 -15.35 19.83
N LEU A 194 -6.29 -16.00 19.72
CA LEU A 194 -7.56 -15.46 20.25
C LEU A 194 -7.54 -15.14 21.75
N TRP A 195 -6.61 -15.73 22.51
CA TRP A 195 -6.40 -15.41 23.92
C TRP A 195 -5.74 -14.04 24.15
N ILE A 196 -5.17 -13.43 23.11
CA ILE A 196 -4.68 -12.04 23.08
C ILE A 196 -5.75 -11.21 22.38
N SER A 197 -6.44 -10.35 23.12
CA SER A 197 -7.41 -9.43 22.53
C SER A 197 -6.74 -8.48 21.54
N ASN A 198 -7.36 -8.27 20.38
CA ASN A 198 -6.91 -7.30 19.38
C ASN A 198 -6.92 -5.87 20.01
N PRO A 199 -5.76 -5.19 20.13
CA PRO A 199 -5.67 -3.91 20.81
C PRO A 199 -6.33 -2.75 20.06
N TYR A 200 -6.70 -2.96 18.79
CA TYR A 200 -7.38 -1.99 17.95
C TYR A 200 -8.92 -2.00 18.16
N GLN A 201 -9.51 -3.06 18.72
CA GLN A 201 -10.96 -3.17 19.03
C GLN A 201 -11.41 -2.35 20.26
N PRO A 202 -12.68 -1.89 20.38
CA PRO A 202 -13.84 -2.18 19.52
C PRO A 202 -14.13 -1.13 18.44
N ASN A 203 -13.47 0.02 18.46
CA ASN A 203 -13.77 1.16 17.57
C ASN A 203 -13.07 1.03 16.20
N MET A 204 -13.05 -0.18 15.64
CA MET A 204 -12.39 -0.45 14.37
C MET A 204 -13.34 -0.22 13.21
N ASP A 205 -13.02 0.74 12.35
CA ASP A 205 -13.18 0.51 10.92
C ASP A 205 -11.96 -0.32 10.49
N MET A 206 -12.12 -1.65 10.50
CA MET A 206 -11.16 -2.49 9.80
C MET A 206 -11.20 -2.06 8.33
N SER A 207 -10.09 -1.52 7.81
CA SER A 207 -9.96 -1.20 6.38
C SER A 207 -9.86 -2.51 5.58
N GLY A 208 -10.95 -3.27 5.55
CA GLY A 208 -11.03 -4.60 4.98
C GLY A 208 -10.61 -5.73 5.92
N GLU A 209 -10.67 -6.93 5.38
CA GLU A 209 -10.62 -8.19 6.12
C GLU A 209 -9.18 -8.64 6.37
N ASN A 210 -8.81 -8.75 7.64
CA ASN A 210 -7.62 -9.43 8.17
C ASN A 210 -6.34 -9.18 7.36
N THR A 211 -6.10 -7.93 6.94
CA THR A 211 -4.91 -7.62 6.16
C THR A 211 -3.69 -7.38 7.04
N GLY A 212 -3.84 -7.25 8.37
CA GLY A 212 -2.77 -6.71 9.21
C GLY A 212 -2.65 -5.19 9.07
N GLN A 213 -3.68 -4.53 8.52
CA GLN A 213 -3.81 -3.06 8.49
C GLN A 213 -5.04 -2.64 9.29
N TYR A 214 -4.88 -1.60 10.11
CA TYR A 214 -5.80 -1.18 11.14
C TYR A 214 -6.01 0.34 11.05
N GLU A 215 -7.25 0.80 11.17
CA GLU A 215 -7.54 2.23 11.40
C GLU A 215 -7.77 2.47 12.90
N VAL A 216 -7.14 3.51 13.45
CA VAL A 216 -7.20 3.80 14.88
C VAL A 216 -7.00 5.29 15.15
N SER A 217 -7.76 5.87 16.08
CA SER A 217 -7.56 7.27 16.43
C SER A 217 -6.17 7.51 17.03
N PHE A 218 -5.56 8.64 16.68
CA PHE A 218 -4.23 9.03 17.13
C PHE A 218 -4.11 8.96 18.66
N GLU A 219 -5.09 9.52 19.38
CA GLU A 219 -5.12 9.52 20.84
C GLU A 219 -5.21 8.11 21.45
N ARG A 220 -5.97 7.20 20.82
CA ARG A 220 -6.07 5.81 21.25
C ARG A 220 -4.75 5.07 21.01
N PHE A 221 -4.15 5.22 19.84
CA PHE A 221 -2.88 4.60 19.51
C PHE A 221 -1.79 5.05 20.50
N ARG A 222 -1.73 6.35 20.78
CA ARG A 222 -0.80 6.92 21.76
C ARG A 222 -1.04 6.39 23.18
N SER A 223 -2.26 6.49 23.69
CA SER A 223 -2.55 6.28 25.12
C SER A 223 -2.92 4.85 25.51
N LYS A 224 -3.68 4.13 24.67
CA LYS A 224 -4.21 2.79 24.97
C LYS A 224 -3.31 1.69 24.43
N ILE A 225 -2.83 1.85 23.20
CA ILE A 225 -1.86 0.91 22.57
C ILE A 225 -0.43 1.20 23.09
N LYS A 226 -0.24 2.35 23.74
CA LYS A 226 0.99 2.78 24.44
C LYS A 226 2.16 2.92 23.47
N TRP A 227 2.10 3.91 22.59
CA TRP A 227 3.21 4.29 21.72
C TRP A 227 4.38 4.87 22.54
N LYS A 228 5.46 4.11 22.67
CA LYS A 228 6.59 4.40 23.57
C LYS A 228 7.84 4.92 22.88
N GLN A 229 8.13 4.47 21.66
CA GLN A 229 9.26 4.95 20.86
C GLN A 229 8.83 5.17 19.42
N THR A 230 9.50 6.10 18.75
CA THR A 230 9.27 6.44 17.35
C THR A 230 10.58 6.30 16.60
N MET A 231 10.53 5.67 15.43
CA MET A 231 11.57 5.83 14.40
C MET A 231 10.93 6.48 13.17
N TYR A 232 11.51 7.59 12.72
CA TYR A 232 10.93 8.51 11.76
C TYR A 232 12.03 9.16 10.92
N ARG A 233 11.68 10.01 9.95
CA ARG A 233 12.63 10.60 8.99
C ARG A 233 13.46 9.53 8.30
N ILE A 234 12.79 8.43 7.91
CA ILE A 234 13.42 7.38 7.12
C ILE A 234 13.70 7.97 5.74
N THR A 235 14.97 8.22 5.42
CA THR A 235 15.36 8.75 4.11
C THR A 235 16.14 7.70 3.34
N CYS A 236 16.00 7.71 2.03
CA CYS A 236 16.68 6.82 1.11
C CYS A 236 17.67 7.63 0.28
N THR A 237 18.91 7.15 0.15
CA THR A 237 19.92 7.76 -0.72
C THR A 237 20.57 6.71 -1.62
N GLY A 238 21.05 7.15 -2.80
CA GLY A 238 21.79 6.32 -3.74
C GLY A 238 20.96 5.81 -4.94
N LYS A 239 21.54 4.94 -5.77
CA LYS A 239 20.90 4.49 -7.02
C LYS A 239 19.85 3.44 -6.71
N GLY A 240 18.60 3.72 -7.09
CA GLY A 240 17.48 2.80 -6.89
C GLY A 240 16.53 3.21 -5.77
N CYS A 241 16.81 4.30 -5.04
CA CYS A 241 15.81 4.89 -4.17
C CYS A 241 14.57 5.32 -4.97
N PRO A 242 13.35 5.17 -4.41
CA PRO A 242 12.18 5.82 -4.98
C PRO A 242 12.48 7.32 -5.09
N PRO A 243 12.02 8.01 -6.15
CA PRO A 243 12.13 9.46 -6.22
C PRO A 243 11.50 10.08 -4.96
N ASP A 244 12.17 11.10 -4.39
CA ASP A 244 11.95 11.71 -3.05
C ASP A 244 10.55 12.28 -2.79
N SER A 245 9.63 12.09 -3.72
CA SER A 245 8.21 12.14 -3.46
C SER A 245 7.52 11.32 -4.54
N PRO A 246 6.53 10.48 -4.21
CA PRO A 246 5.45 10.23 -5.15
C PRO A 246 4.60 11.51 -5.32
N GLN A 247 5.24 12.65 -5.64
CA GLN A 247 4.56 13.79 -6.23
C GLN A 247 4.22 13.38 -7.67
N GLY A 248 3.05 12.78 -7.83
CA GLY A 248 2.58 12.26 -9.11
C GLY A 248 2.98 10.80 -9.29
N ALA A 249 2.09 9.82 -9.23
CA ALA A 249 0.77 9.87 -9.80
C ALA A 249 -0.11 8.84 -9.09
N VAL A 250 -0.93 9.30 -8.15
CA VAL A 250 -2.36 9.09 -8.41
C VAL A 250 -2.62 9.93 -9.66
N GLY A 251 -2.24 9.40 -10.83
CA GLY A 251 -2.75 9.92 -12.08
C GLY A 251 -4.26 9.95 -11.89
N PRO A 252 -4.96 10.94 -12.44
CA PRO A 252 -6.40 11.05 -12.24
C PRO A 252 -6.95 9.65 -12.39
N VAL A 253 -7.51 9.09 -11.30
CA VAL A 253 -8.09 7.74 -11.29
C VAL A 253 -8.89 7.72 -12.57
N GLU A 254 -8.41 7.02 -13.58
CA GLU A 254 -8.92 7.24 -14.92
C GLU A 254 -10.25 6.52 -14.90
N LYS A 255 -11.30 7.23 -14.48
CA LYS A 255 -12.62 6.68 -14.14
C LYS A 255 -13.33 6.09 -15.36
N ASP A 256 -12.71 6.23 -16.52
CA ASP A 256 -13.16 5.65 -17.76
C ASP A 256 -12.60 4.23 -17.88
N ASP A 257 -13.42 3.25 -17.47
CA ASP A 257 -13.08 1.83 -17.53
C ASP A 257 -12.64 1.40 -18.94
N ARG A 258 -13.13 2.07 -20.00
CA ARG A 258 -12.68 1.84 -21.37
C ARG A 258 -11.20 2.05 -21.52
N LYS A 259 -10.71 3.18 -21.02
CA LYS A 259 -9.29 3.52 -21.12
C LYS A 259 -8.44 2.57 -20.30
N VAL A 260 -8.91 2.18 -19.11
CA VAL A 260 -8.25 1.18 -18.26
C VAL A 260 -8.13 -0.15 -19.01
N ILE A 261 -9.24 -0.69 -19.53
CA ILE A 261 -9.25 -1.97 -20.28
C ILE A 261 -8.29 -1.90 -21.47
N HIS A 262 -8.38 -0.83 -22.27
CA HIS A 262 -7.50 -0.65 -23.43
C HIS A 262 -6.02 -0.55 -23.03
N ALA A 263 -5.68 0.19 -21.96
CA ALA A 263 -4.32 0.33 -21.47
C ALA A 263 -3.76 -1.00 -20.96
N VAL A 264 -4.56 -1.77 -20.21
CA VAL A 264 -4.19 -3.09 -19.70
C VAL A 264 -3.94 -4.08 -20.85
N LEU A 265 -4.86 -4.14 -21.81
CA LEU A 265 -4.69 -5.02 -22.97
C LEU A 265 -3.47 -4.62 -23.82
N ALA A 266 -3.24 -3.32 -24.05
CA ALA A 266 -2.06 -2.87 -24.77
C ALA A 266 -0.75 -3.24 -24.04
N ALA A 267 -0.72 -3.09 -22.71
CA ALA A 267 0.44 -3.41 -21.90
C ALA A 267 0.70 -4.91 -21.74
N SER A 268 -0.32 -5.76 -21.90
CA SER A 268 -0.20 -7.21 -21.76
C SER A 268 0.77 -7.84 -22.77
N ALA A 269 1.03 -7.19 -23.92
CA ALA A 269 2.03 -7.65 -24.88
C ALA A 269 3.49 -7.50 -24.39
N GLY A 270 3.74 -6.60 -23.43
CA GLY A 270 5.05 -6.34 -22.83
C GLY A 270 5.10 -6.75 -21.36
N ASP A 271 4.39 -7.81 -20.98
CA ASP A 271 4.31 -8.32 -19.60
C ASP A 271 3.97 -7.23 -18.56
N PHE A 272 3.13 -6.29 -18.98
CA PHE A 272 2.65 -5.16 -18.18
C PHE A 272 3.75 -4.26 -17.62
N GLN A 273 4.98 -4.27 -18.17
CA GLN A 273 6.10 -3.45 -17.70
C GLN A 273 5.74 -1.96 -17.59
N THR A 274 4.98 -1.45 -18.56
CA THR A 274 4.55 -0.05 -18.60
C THR A 274 3.56 0.32 -17.48
N LEU A 275 2.83 -0.66 -16.95
CA LEU A 275 1.83 -0.46 -15.89
C LEU A 275 2.40 -0.60 -14.49
N ARG A 276 3.61 -1.09 -14.31
CA ARG A 276 4.22 -1.22 -12.98
C ARG A 276 4.45 0.16 -12.38
N THR A 277 4.10 0.32 -11.12
CA THR A 277 4.68 1.36 -10.25
C THR A 277 5.90 0.76 -9.56
N GLY A 278 6.73 1.59 -8.92
CA GLY A 278 8.00 1.10 -8.38
C GLY A 278 7.85 0.08 -7.24
N HIS A 279 6.69 -0.03 -6.60
CA HIS A 279 6.48 -0.90 -5.43
C HIS A 279 6.49 -2.38 -5.79
N ARG A 280 7.54 -3.07 -5.36
CA ARG A 280 7.84 -4.49 -5.63
C ARG A 280 7.70 -5.32 -4.35
N ALA A 281 6.77 -6.27 -4.33
CA ALA A 281 6.71 -7.32 -3.33
C ALA A 281 7.08 -8.66 -3.99
N VAL A 282 8.13 -9.31 -3.50
CA VAL A 282 8.44 -10.71 -3.88
C VAL A 282 7.76 -11.62 -2.88
N ASP A 283 7.01 -12.60 -3.36
CA ASP A 283 6.45 -13.71 -2.58
C ASP A 283 6.89 -15.06 -3.20
N LYS A 284 6.51 -16.17 -2.56
CA LYS A 284 6.86 -17.55 -3.01
C LYS A 284 6.35 -17.88 -4.42
N THR A 285 5.40 -17.11 -4.92
CA THR A 285 4.69 -17.36 -6.16
C THR A 285 5.12 -16.40 -7.28
N GLY A 286 5.85 -15.33 -6.96
CA GLY A 286 6.48 -14.48 -7.96
C GLY A 286 6.77 -13.07 -7.46
N THR A 287 7.18 -12.20 -8.39
CA THR A 287 7.28 -10.77 -8.11
C THR A 287 5.94 -10.10 -8.43
N THR A 288 5.38 -9.39 -7.46
CA THR A 288 4.17 -8.58 -7.60
C THR A 288 4.51 -7.10 -7.51
N TRP A 289 3.86 -6.32 -8.35
CA TRP A 289 3.99 -4.88 -8.49
C TRP A 289 2.62 -4.24 -8.33
N GLN A 290 2.60 -2.99 -7.91
CA GLN A 290 1.39 -2.18 -8.05
C GLN A 290 1.16 -1.74 -9.49
N SER A 291 -0.10 -1.55 -9.85
CA SER A 291 -0.51 -1.04 -11.15
C SER A 291 -0.70 0.47 -11.13
N LYS A 292 -0.21 1.17 -12.16
CA LYS A 292 -0.47 2.60 -12.45
C LYS A 292 -1.92 2.87 -12.85
N VAL A 293 -2.64 1.82 -13.25
CA VAL A 293 -4.06 1.88 -13.63
C VAL A 293 -4.89 1.11 -12.61
N SER A 294 -6.05 1.66 -12.26
CA SER A 294 -7.03 1.02 -11.38
C SER A 294 -8.38 0.91 -12.08
N PHE A 295 -9.16 -0.09 -11.69
CA PHE A 295 -10.53 -0.27 -12.20
C PHE A 295 -11.52 0.35 -11.22
N ALA A 296 -12.58 0.99 -11.70
CA ALA A 296 -13.50 1.68 -10.80
C ALA A 296 -14.22 0.69 -9.85
N GLY A 297 -14.12 0.98 -8.54
CA GLY A 297 -14.62 0.14 -7.45
C GLY A 297 -13.60 -0.86 -6.89
N ALA A 298 -12.46 -1.06 -7.56
CA ALA A 298 -11.42 -1.96 -7.06
C ALA A 298 -10.73 -1.37 -5.83
N LYS A 299 -10.43 -2.22 -4.84
CA LYS A 299 -9.64 -1.85 -3.66
C LYS A 299 -8.16 -1.72 -4.00
N GLN A 300 -7.64 -2.62 -4.83
CA GLN A 300 -6.26 -2.59 -5.30
C GLN A 300 -6.14 -3.24 -6.68
N CYS A 301 -5.15 -2.81 -7.45
CA CYS A 301 -4.79 -3.43 -8.72
C CYS A 301 -3.28 -3.69 -8.77
N LEU A 302 -2.91 -4.89 -9.17
CA LEU A 302 -1.56 -5.43 -9.11
C LEU A 302 -1.13 -5.92 -10.48
N VAL A 303 0.18 -5.86 -10.74
CA VAL A 303 0.86 -6.50 -11.87
C VAL A 303 1.80 -7.55 -11.30
N ARG A 304 1.58 -8.81 -11.64
CA ARG A 304 2.47 -9.90 -11.31
C ARG A 304 3.35 -10.22 -12.50
N ASP A 305 4.64 -10.37 -12.23
CA ASP A 305 5.62 -10.83 -13.20
C ASP A 305 5.33 -12.25 -13.66
N LYS A 306 5.89 -12.57 -14.81
CA LYS A 306 5.84 -13.89 -15.40
C LYS A 306 6.48 -14.93 -14.48
N ASP A 307 5.68 -15.88 -14.00
CA ASP A 307 6.14 -17.14 -13.43
C ASP A 307 6.13 -18.24 -14.51
N GLU A 308 6.76 -19.38 -14.20
CA GLU A 308 6.92 -20.49 -15.15
C GLU A 308 5.57 -21.15 -15.53
N SER A 309 4.53 -20.99 -14.72
CA SER A 309 3.23 -21.65 -14.89
C SER A 309 2.14 -20.76 -15.48
N ASP A 310 2.07 -19.48 -15.09
CA ASP A 310 0.87 -18.66 -15.27
C ASP A 310 1.13 -17.33 -16.01
N GLY A 311 2.35 -17.06 -16.47
CA GLY A 311 2.61 -15.86 -17.27
C GLY A 311 2.52 -14.57 -16.45
N ALA A 312 2.74 -13.42 -17.08
CA ALA A 312 2.52 -12.15 -16.39
C ALA A 312 1.00 -11.89 -16.27
N LYS A 313 0.56 -11.28 -15.15
CA LYS A 313 -0.86 -11.06 -14.87
C LYS A 313 -1.11 -9.69 -14.29
N TRP A 314 -2.07 -8.95 -14.84
CA TRP A 314 -2.66 -7.81 -14.15
C TRP A 314 -3.95 -8.25 -13.46
N SER A 315 -4.19 -7.82 -12.22
CA SER A 315 -5.43 -8.13 -11.52
C SER A 315 -5.87 -7.03 -10.55
N CYS A 316 -7.15 -6.70 -10.59
CA CYS A 316 -7.83 -5.88 -9.60
C CYS A 316 -8.63 -6.74 -8.62
N ILE A 317 -8.66 -6.34 -7.35
CA ILE A 317 -9.36 -7.02 -6.28
C ILE A 317 -10.51 -6.14 -5.78
N PHE A 318 -11.66 -6.76 -5.63
CA PHE A 318 -12.85 -6.19 -4.98
C PHE A 318 -13.21 -7.08 -3.79
N LYS A 319 -13.71 -6.50 -2.71
CA LYS A 319 -14.06 -7.21 -1.48
C LYS A 319 -15.47 -6.85 -1.07
N TYR A 320 -16.24 -7.84 -0.67
CA TYR A 320 -17.65 -7.71 -0.28
C TYR A 320 -17.90 -8.51 1.00
N SER A 321 -18.84 -8.04 1.82
CA SER A 321 -19.17 -8.71 3.09
C SER A 321 -19.87 -10.04 2.88
N ASP A 322 -20.55 -10.21 1.74
CA ASP A 322 -21.29 -11.42 1.40
C ASP A 322 -21.38 -11.62 -0.12
N ARG A 323 -21.85 -12.83 -0.50
CA ARG A 323 -21.97 -13.26 -1.88
C ARG A 323 -23.03 -12.48 -2.67
N SER A 324 -24.13 -12.06 -2.05
CA SER A 324 -25.20 -11.33 -2.74
C SER A 324 -24.71 -9.96 -3.22
N GLU A 325 -23.98 -9.25 -2.36
CA GLU A 325 -23.33 -7.99 -2.72
C GLU A 325 -22.30 -8.19 -3.86
N ALA A 326 -21.47 -9.23 -3.75
CA ALA A 326 -20.50 -9.57 -4.78
C ALA A 326 -21.15 -9.90 -6.13
N GLU A 327 -22.27 -10.62 -6.15
CA GLU A 327 -23.00 -10.95 -7.38
C GLU A 327 -23.62 -9.72 -8.05
N ASN A 328 -24.17 -8.80 -7.27
CA ASN A 328 -24.70 -7.54 -7.81
C ASN A 328 -23.57 -6.69 -8.42
N SER A 329 -22.43 -6.60 -7.74
CA SER A 329 -21.28 -5.89 -8.28
C SER A 329 -20.65 -6.59 -9.49
N ALA A 330 -20.64 -7.92 -9.52
CA ALA A 330 -20.20 -8.68 -10.69
C ALA A 330 -21.05 -8.36 -11.92
N LYS A 331 -22.39 -8.31 -11.79
CA LYS A 331 -23.29 -7.94 -12.90
C LYS A 331 -22.99 -6.54 -13.46
N ASP A 332 -22.75 -5.57 -12.57
CA ASP A 332 -22.35 -4.22 -12.96
C ASP A 332 -21.02 -4.23 -13.74
N ILE A 333 -20.00 -4.88 -13.20
CA ILE A 333 -18.67 -4.95 -13.83
C ILE A 333 -18.72 -5.69 -15.17
N VAL A 334 -19.47 -6.79 -15.28
CA VAL A 334 -19.65 -7.52 -16.55
C VAL A 334 -20.30 -6.64 -17.61
N THR A 335 -21.30 -5.85 -17.22
CA THR A 335 -21.95 -4.89 -18.12
C THR A 335 -20.93 -3.85 -18.61
N ARG A 336 -20.19 -3.24 -17.68
CA ARG A 336 -19.13 -2.28 -18.02
C ARG A 336 -18.03 -2.89 -18.88
N LEU A 337 -17.64 -4.14 -18.66
CA LEU A 337 -16.66 -4.83 -19.50
C LEU A 337 -17.18 -4.97 -20.92
N ARG A 338 -18.40 -5.47 -21.11
CA ARG A 338 -19.02 -5.65 -22.42
C ARG A 338 -19.09 -4.37 -23.24
N ASP A 339 -19.53 -3.29 -22.61
CA ASP A 339 -19.69 -1.99 -23.27
C ASP A 339 -18.34 -1.40 -23.72
N ASN A 340 -17.24 -1.87 -23.12
CA ASN A 340 -15.91 -1.31 -23.29
C ASN A 340 -14.87 -2.29 -23.87
N LEU A 341 -15.29 -3.50 -24.27
CA LEU A 341 -14.41 -4.46 -24.93
C LEU A 341 -13.94 -3.89 -26.28
N PRO A 342 -12.65 -4.05 -26.66
CA PRO A 342 -12.19 -3.64 -27.98
C PRO A 342 -12.85 -4.45 -29.09
N ASN A 343 -12.93 -3.86 -30.28
CA ASN A 343 -13.47 -4.55 -31.47
C ASN A 343 -12.79 -5.91 -31.71
N GLY A 344 -13.61 -6.94 -31.95
CA GLY A 344 -13.16 -8.31 -32.20
C GLY A 344 -12.93 -9.16 -30.95
N TRP A 345 -13.09 -8.60 -29.74
CA TRP A 345 -13.18 -9.40 -28.52
C TRP A 345 -14.57 -10.00 -28.37
N ILE A 346 -14.62 -11.22 -27.84
CA ILE A 346 -15.85 -11.97 -27.59
C ILE A 346 -15.92 -12.22 -26.09
N GLY A 347 -16.96 -11.67 -25.44
CA GLY A 347 -17.27 -11.90 -24.04
C GLY A 347 -18.32 -13.00 -23.85
N LYS A 348 -18.15 -13.83 -22.82
CA LYS A 348 -19.06 -14.91 -22.43
C LYS A 348 -19.34 -14.81 -20.93
N ASP A 349 -20.62 -14.84 -20.57
CA ASP A 349 -21.02 -14.99 -19.17
C ASP A 349 -20.78 -16.42 -18.73
N LEU A 350 -20.24 -16.56 -17.53
CA LEU A 350 -20.00 -17.83 -16.88
C LEU A 350 -20.76 -17.84 -15.55
N ASP A 351 -21.05 -19.04 -15.09
CA ASP A 351 -21.54 -19.28 -13.73
C ASP A 351 -21.09 -20.68 -13.31
N GLU A 352 -19.79 -20.89 -13.42
CA GLU A 352 -19.16 -22.19 -13.21
C GLU A 352 -18.45 -22.18 -11.86
N ASP A 353 -18.97 -22.97 -10.92
CA ASP A 353 -18.37 -23.19 -9.62
C ASP A 353 -17.29 -24.27 -9.68
N SER A 354 -16.15 -23.98 -9.06
CA SER A 354 -15.09 -24.92 -8.76
C SER A 354 -14.92 -24.97 -7.25
N ASP A 355 -15.36 -26.08 -6.65
CA ASP A 355 -15.24 -26.33 -5.23
C ASP A 355 -13.82 -26.78 -4.86
N ALA A 356 -13.22 -26.08 -3.91
CA ALA A 356 -12.03 -26.52 -3.19
C ALA A 356 -12.38 -26.76 -1.70
N GLU A 357 -11.47 -27.38 -0.96
CA GLU A 357 -11.68 -27.69 0.46
C GLU A 357 -11.97 -26.41 1.29
N LEU A 358 -11.24 -25.32 0.99
CA LEU A 358 -11.27 -24.09 1.79
C LEU A 358 -12.13 -22.96 1.17
N TYR A 359 -12.45 -23.05 -0.12
CA TYR A 359 -13.17 -21.99 -0.82
C TYR A 359 -13.97 -22.51 -2.02
N VAL A 360 -14.91 -21.70 -2.48
CA VAL A 360 -15.60 -21.90 -3.77
C VAL A 360 -15.12 -20.82 -4.72
N LYS A 361 -14.62 -21.21 -5.89
CA LYS A 361 -14.28 -20.26 -6.97
C LYS A 361 -15.40 -20.26 -8.00
N THR A 362 -15.98 -19.09 -8.28
CA THR A 362 -17.02 -18.94 -9.28
C THR A 362 -16.53 -18.05 -10.41
N GLU A 363 -16.40 -18.58 -11.61
CA GLU A 363 -16.12 -17.79 -12.82
C GLU A 363 -17.40 -17.10 -13.27
N LYS A 364 -17.38 -15.77 -13.44
CA LYS A 364 -18.54 -14.95 -13.83
C LYS A 364 -18.46 -14.42 -15.25
N PHE A 365 -17.25 -14.17 -15.74
CA PHE A 365 -17.07 -13.65 -17.09
C PHE A 365 -15.71 -14.00 -17.67
N PHE A 366 -15.71 -14.28 -18.96
CA PHE A 366 -14.52 -14.52 -19.74
C PHE A 366 -14.61 -13.74 -21.05
N ALA A 367 -13.58 -12.99 -21.40
CA ALA A 367 -13.45 -12.41 -22.73
C ALA A 367 -12.10 -12.75 -23.35
N SER A 368 -12.10 -13.02 -24.64
CA SER A 368 -10.89 -13.30 -25.41
C SER A 368 -11.03 -12.76 -26.83
N LYS A 369 -9.91 -12.60 -27.52
CA LYS A 369 -9.87 -12.29 -28.95
C LYS A 369 -9.37 -13.50 -29.73
N PRO A 370 -10.11 -13.99 -30.74
CA PRO A 370 -9.67 -15.12 -31.56
C PRO A 370 -8.26 -14.91 -32.12
N GLY A 371 -7.40 -15.92 -31.99
CA GLY A 371 -6.00 -15.87 -32.43
C GLY A 371 -5.05 -15.14 -31.48
N MET A 372 -5.51 -14.69 -30.30
CA MET A 372 -4.66 -14.12 -29.26
C MET A 372 -4.73 -14.96 -27.98
N ASN A 373 -3.58 -15.18 -27.34
CA ASN A 373 -3.48 -15.88 -26.06
C ASN A 373 -3.73 -14.93 -24.86
N GLN A 374 -4.59 -13.93 -25.04
CA GLN A 374 -4.96 -12.96 -24.00
C GLN A 374 -6.40 -13.22 -23.58
N ALA A 375 -6.65 -13.16 -22.27
CA ALA A 375 -7.98 -13.30 -21.72
C ALA A 375 -8.21 -12.28 -20.60
N ILE A 376 -9.42 -11.75 -20.56
CA ILE A 376 -9.98 -11.03 -19.41
C ILE A 376 -10.85 -12.03 -18.65
N ARG A 377 -10.67 -12.13 -17.33
CA ARG A 377 -11.45 -13.00 -16.46
C ARG A 377 -12.00 -12.21 -15.29
N LEU A 378 -13.28 -12.41 -14.99
CA LEU A 378 -13.89 -12.00 -13.73
C LEU A 378 -14.34 -13.26 -12.99
N TYR A 379 -13.81 -13.46 -11.79
CA TYR A 379 -14.21 -14.56 -10.91
C TYR A 379 -14.18 -14.08 -9.47
N PHE A 380 -14.89 -14.75 -8.57
CA PHE A 380 -14.71 -14.54 -7.15
C PHE A 380 -14.39 -15.83 -6.41
N ILE A 381 -13.81 -15.65 -5.23
CA ILE A 381 -13.45 -16.69 -4.27
C ILE A 381 -14.27 -16.42 -3.01
N ASP A 382 -15.11 -17.39 -2.67
CA ASP A 382 -15.96 -17.43 -1.48
C ASP A 382 -15.26 -18.29 -0.42
N VAL A 383 -14.81 -17.68 0.68
CA VAL A 383 -14.08 -18.39 1.73
C VAL A 383 -15.08 -18.99 2.71
N LYS A 384 -15.25 -20.32 2.66
CA LYS A 384 -16.30 -21.09 3.35
C LYS A 384 -16.40 -20.80 4.85
N GLN A 385 -15.29 -20.55 5.53
CA GLN A 385 -15.27 -20.30 6.97
C GLN A 385 -15.75 -18.90 7.37
N SER A 386 -15.59 -17.92 6.47
CA SER A 386 -15.76 -16.51 6.82
C SER A 386 -17.01 -15.89 6.22
N GLY A 387 -17.57 -16.50 5.15
CA GLY A 387 -18.67 -15.94 4.36
C GLY A 387 -18.28 -14.75 3.49
N ARG A 388 -17.00 -14.36 3.52
CA ARG A 388 -16.45 -13.20 2.83
C ARG A 388 -16.13 -13.54 1.39
N VAL A 389 -16.38 -12.61 0.47
CA VAL A 389 -16.20 -12.84 -0.97
C VAL A 389 -15.20 -11.85 -1.54
N THR A 390 -14.14 -12.40 -2.16
CA THR A 390 -13.15 -11.63 -2.89
C THR A 390 -13.29 -11.85 -4.38
N MET A 391 -13.59 -10.79 -5.13
CA MET A 391 -13.68 -10.82 -6.58
C MET A 391 -12.40 -10.32 -7.23
N TYR A 392 -12.03 -10.95 -8.33
CA TYR A 392 -10.84 -10.69 -9.11
C TYR A 392 -11.23 -10.38 -10.54
N LEU A 393 -10.87 -9.20 -11.02
CA LEU A 393 -10.81 -8.89 -12.44
C LEU A 393 -9.36 -9.05 -12.88
N SER A 394 -9.08 -9.89 -13.88
CA SER A 394 -7.71 -10.15 -14.30
C SER A 394 -7.53 -10.19 -15.79
N VAL A 395 -6.33 -9.79 -16.22
CA VAL A 395 -5.83 -9.89 -17.60
C VAL A 395 -4.50 -10.62 -17.58
N GLN A 396 -4.39 -11.67 -18.37
CA GLN A 396 -3.19 -12.49 -18.44
C GLN A 396 -2.43 -12.24 -19.75
N SER A 397 -1.11 -12.09 -19.66
CA SER A 397 -0.20 -12.05 -20.80
C SER A 397 -0.13 -13.45 -21.43
N PRO A 398 0.06 -13.56 -22.77
CA PRO A 398 0.32 -14.83 -23.42
C PRO A 398 1.40 -15.65 -22.71
N LEU A 399 1.11 -16.92 -22.41
CA LEU A 399 2.17 -17.88 -22.13
C LEU A 399 3.09 -17.97 -23.36
N PRO A 400 4.42 -18.10 -23.17
CA PRO A 400 5.31 -18.32 -24.30
C PRO A 400 4.86 -19.60 -24.98
N ILE A 401 4.60 -19.52 -26.29
CA ILE A 401 4.39 -20.71 -27.09
C ILE A 401 5.73 -21.44 -27.08
N HIS A 402 5.85 -22.49 -26.26
CA HIS A 402 7.01 -23.38 -26.35
C HIS A 402 6.99 -23.97 -27.77
N PRO A 403 8.05 -23.74 -28.58
CA PRO A 403 8.11 -24.21 -29.95
C PRO A 403 8.14 -25.74 -30.05
#